data_AF-A0A2A4I7J5-F1
#
_entry.id   AF-A0A2A4I7J5-F1
#
_cell.length_a   1.000
_cell.length_b   1.000
_cell.length_c   1.000
_cell.angle_alpha   90.00
_cell.angle_beta   90.00
_cell.angle_gamma   90.00
#
_symmetry.space_group_name_H-M   'P 1'
#
loop_
_entity.id
_entity.type
_entity.pdbx_description
1 polymer ?
#
loop_
_entity_poly.entity_id
_entity_poly.type
_entity_poly.pdbx_seq_one_letter_code
_entity_poly.pdbx_strand_id
1 'polypeptide(L)'
;MAEWLYEDGVGEARAALVADDRIVAARIELPDTLRVGTVARARLTERMVATLDDGREVMLDRAPPGVTLGAALTVEVVREAIPEPGRAKRARARASDAAPAPGPDLLARIAATGHPVRHLRAHEADALEAAGWSEVLEEASGGEIAFAGGMLRLSPTPAMTLFDVDGDMAGEALAVRAATAAALAIRRHGIGGSIGIDFPTVTGKAARQAVAAAIDAALPPPFERTAVNGFGFLQIVRPRPRASLPERLRDDPVGAAARAALRLIERTPVSAPARFRLPDAVRARIEATPAWIGAIVRRTGRAPIFDR
;
A
#
# COMPACT_ATOMS: atom_id res chain seq x y z
N MET A 1 0.89 4.01 -23.29
CA MET A 1 -0.17 4.77 -22.58
C MET A 1 -0.38 4.10 -21.23
N ALA A 2 -0.57 4.85 -20.15
CA ALA A 2 -0.74 4.26 -18.83
C ALA A 2 -2.19 3.82 -18.58
N GLU A 3 -2.40 2.64 -18.01
CA GLU A 3 -3.72 2.04 -17.72
C GLU A 3 -3.72 1.36 -16.35
N TRP A 4 -4.83 1.47 -15.62
CA TRP A 4 -5.05 0.67 -14.41
C TRP A 4 -5.61 -0.70 -14.76
N LEU A 5 -4.92 -1.75 -14.32
CA LEU A 5 -5.44 -3.09 -14.20
C LEU A 5 -6.10 -3.22 -12.82
N TYR A 6 -7.37 -3.60 -12.77
CA TYR A 6 -8.14 -3.74 -11.53
C TYR A 6 -8.73 -5.14 -11.40
N GLU A 7 -8.64 -5.69 -10.20
CA GLU A 7 -9.25 -6.97 -9.87
C GLU A 7 -9.92 -6.96 -8.50
N ASP A 8 -11.16 -7.40 -8.46
CA ASP A 8 -11.93 -7.65 -7.24
C ASP A 8 -11.75 -9.11 -6.78
N GLY A 9 -10.61 -9.39 -6.16
CA GLY A 9 -10.21 -10.71 -5.70
C GLY A 9 -10.96 -11.21 -4.47
N VAL A 10 -10.76 -12.48 -4.13
CA VAL A 10 -11.32 -13.03 -2.88
C VAL A 10 -10.51 -12.51 -1.69
N GLY A 11 -11.15 -11.70 -0.85
CA GLY A 11 -10.56 -11.19 0.38
C GLY A 11 -9.71 -9.92 0.20
N GLU A 12 -9.50 -9.43 -1.02
CA GLU A 12 -8.92 -8.13 -1.32
C GLU A 12 -9.26 -7.65 -2.73
N ALA A 13 -9.36 -6.34 -2.91
CA ALA A 13 -9.27 -5.71 -4.23
C ALA A 13 -7.83 -5.28 -4.49
N ARG A 14 -7.33 -5.52 -5.70
CA ARG A 14 -5.97 -5.14 -6.12
C ARG A 14 -5.98 -4.37 -7.43
N ALA A 15 -5.06 -3.42 -7.55
CA ALA A 15 -4.92 -2.62 -8.75
C ALA A 15 -3.46 -2.26 -9.03
N ALA A 16 -3.08 -2.24 -10.31
CA ALA A 16 -1.77 -1.76 -10.75
C ALA A 16 -1.92 -0.80 -11.94
N LEU A 17 -1.29 0.37 -11.85
CA LEU A 17 -1.10 1.28 -12.98
C LEU A 17 0.11 0.79 -13.75
N VAL A 18 -0.12 0.36 -14.98
CA VAL A 18 0.92 -0.15 -15.88
C VAL A 18 1.23 0.92 -16.91
N ALA A 19 2.52 1.21 -17.09
CA ALA A 19 3.04 2.05 -18.15
C ALA A 19 4.28 1.37 -18.74
N ASP A 20 4.32 1.24 -20.06
CA ASP A 20 5.40 0.57 -20.80
C ASP A 20 5.71 -0.83 -20.22
N ASP A 21 4.65 -1.63 -20.05
CA ASP A 21 4.67 -2.99 -19.50
C ASP A 21 5.24 -3.12 -18.09
N ARG A 22 5.30 -2.01 -17.34
CA ARG A 22 5.80 -1.97 -15.96
C ARG A 22 4.80 -1.37 -15.00
N ILE A 23 4.70 -1.95 -13.81
CA ILE A 23 3.91 -1.40 -12.72
C ILE A 23 4.58 -0.14 -12.17
N VAL A 24 3.92 1.01 -12.31
CA VAL A 24 4.36 2.31 -11.78
C VAL A 24 3.61 2.73 -10.50
N ALA A 25 2.48 2.10 -10.20
CA ALA A 25 1.75 2.22 -8.93
C ALA A 25 0.93 0.96 -8.66
N ALA A 26 1.04 0.40 -7.46
CA ALA A 26 0.28 -0.78 -7.03
C ALA A 26 -0.50 -0.48 -5.75
N ARG A 27 -1.72 -1.00 -5.65
CA ARG A 27 -2.64 -0.73 -4.54
C ARG A 27 -3.37 -2.03 -4.17
N ILE A 28 -3.53 -2.24 -2.87
CA ILE A 28 -4.36 -3.29 -2.29
C ILE A 28 -5.34 -2.62 -1.33
N GLU A 29 -6.61 -3.02 -1.38
CA GLU A 29 -7.63 -2.67 -0.40
C GLU A 29 -8.24 -3.95 0.18
N LEU A 30 -8.23 -4.04 1.51
CA LEU A 30 -8.88 -5.12 2.24
C LEU A 30 -10.36 -4.77 2.50
N PRO A 31 -11.25 -5.77 2.59
CA PRO A 31 -12.62 -5.55 3.02
C PRO A 31 -12.68 -4.91 4.41
N ASP A 32 -13.81 -4.30 4.73
CA ASP A 32 -14.10 -3.67 6.03
C ASP A 32 -13.12 -2.57 6.48
N THR A 33 -12.30 -2.06 5.56
CA THR A 33 -11.43 -0.91 5.80
C THR A 33 -12.26 0.36 6.02
N LEU A 34 -11.99 1.11 7.10
CA LEU A 34 -12.56 2.45 7.30
C LEU A 34 -11.85 3.44 6.36
N ARG A 35 -12.36 3.57 5.13
CA ARG A 35 -11.73 4.30 4.04
C ARG A 35 -11.61 5.79 4.33
N VAL A 36 -10.51 6.40 3.89
CA VAL A 36 -10.42 7.87 3.83
C VAL A 36 -11.52 8.43 2.92
N GLY A 37 -12.14 9.52 3.36
CA GLY A 37 -13.33 10.14 2.76
C GLY A 37 -14.64 9.61 3.33
N THR A 38 -14.61 8.60 4.23
CA THR A 38 -15.84 8.13 4.89
C THR A 38 -16.35 9.21 5.84
N VAL A 39 -17.59 9.63 5.65
CA VAL A 39 -18.32 10.50 6.57
C VAL A 39 -19.23 9.63 7.42
N ALA A 40 -19.04 9.66 8.73
CA ALA A 40 -19.77 8.79 9.65
C ALA A 40 -20.25 9.57 10.88
N ARG A 41 -21.37 9.11 11.44
CA ARG A 41 -21.82 9.54 12.76
C ARG A 41 -20.92 8.94 13.84
N ALA A 42 -20.68 9.73 14.87
CA ALA A 42 -19.83 9.35 15.98
C ALA A 42 -20.30 10.02 17.28
N ARG A 43 -19.69 9.60 18.38
CA ARG A 43 -19.79 10.22 19.69
C ARG A 43 -18.41 10.59 20.20
N LEU A 44 -18.24 11.79 20.76
CA LEU A 44 -16.99 12.19 21.39
C LEU A 44 -16.84 11.42 22.71
N THR A 45 -15.92 10.45 22.78
CA THR A 45 -15.74 9.57 23.94
C THR A 45 -14.55 9.99 24.80
N GLU A 46 -13.54 10.59 24.19
CA GLU A 46 -12.46 11.29 24.89
C GLU A 46 -12.19 12.63 24.20
N ARG A 47 -11.38 13.50 24.81
CA ARG A 47 -11.10 14.86 24.29
C ARG A 47 -10.73 14.90 22.80
N MET A 48 -10.03 13.88 22.30
CA MET A 48 -9.59 13.76 20.91
C MET A 48 -10.01 12.43 20.27
N VAL A 49 -10.89 11.66 20.91
CA VAL A 49 -11.32 10.35 20.41
C VAL A 49 -12.81 10.37 20.19
N ALA A 50 -13.23 9.97 18.99
CA ALA A 50 -14.63 9.75 18.67
C ALA A 50 -14.85 8.27 18.36
N THR A 51 -15.94 7.71 18.89
CA THR A 51 -16.37 6.34 18.61
C THR A 51 -17.50 6.40 17.58
N LEU A 52 -17.30 5.73 16.44
CA LEU A 52 -18.29 5.62 15.38
C LEU A 52 -19.46 4.72 15.81
N ASP A 53 -20.60 4.81 15.12
CA ASP A 53 -21.78 3.98 15.40
C ASP A 53 -21.51 2.46 15.30
N ASP A 54 -20.49 2.05 14.53
CA ASP A 54 -20.03 0.66 14.39
C ASP A 54 -19.01 0.22 15.46
N GLY A 55 -18.74 1.09 16.44
CA GLY A 55 -17.82 0.83 17.56
C GLY A 55 -16.35 1.12 17.25
N ARG A 56 -15.97 1.45 16.01
CA ARG A 56 -14.58 1.82 15.68
C ARG A 56 -14.22 3.16 16.28
N GLU A 57 -13.00 3.30 16.78
CA GLU A 57 -12.46 4.56 17.30
C GLU A 57 -11.65 5.30 16.24
N VAL A 58 -11.85 6.62 16.16
CA VAL A 58 -11.04 7.53 15.36
C VAL A 58 -10.40 8.61 16.25
N MET A 59 -9.17 8.98 15.91
CA MET A 59 -8.47 10.12 16.52
C MET A 59 -8.82 11.40 15.75
N LEU A 60 -9.36 12.40 16.43
CA LEU A 60 -9.66 13.69 15.83
C LEU A 60 -8.36 14.46 15.57
N ASP A 61 -8.27 15.18 14.46
CA ASP A 61 -7.12 16.04 14.12
C ASP A 61 -7.00 17.24 15.08
N ARG A 62 -8.14 17.74 15.54
CA ARG A 62 -8.30 18.83 16.52
C ARG A 62 -9.51 18.57 17.41
N ALA A 63 -9.54 19.18 18.59
CA ALA A 63 -10.72 19.13 19.45
C ALA A 63 -11.88 19.87 18.75
N PRO A 64 -13.06 19.25 18.63
CA PRO A 64 -14.21 19.88 18.00
C PRO A 64 -14.74 21.03 18.90
N PRO A 65 -14.85 22.26 18.37
CA PRO A 65 -15.28 23.40 19.17
C PRO A 65 -16.74 23.22 19.60
N GLY A 66 -17.02 23.45 20.88
CA GLY A 66 -18.40 23.42 21.42
C GLY A 66 -19.02 22.02 21.57
N VAL A 67 -18.27 20.94 21.32
CA VAL A 67 -18.77 19.57 21.47
C VAL A 67 -18.29 19.00 22.82
N THR A 68 -19.23 18.62 23.68
CA THR A 68 -18.96 18.04 24.99
C THR A 68 -18.71 16.53 24.91
N LEU A 69 -18.05 15.97 25.92
CA LEU A 69 -17.94 14.51 26.05
C LEU A 69 -19.32 13.87 26.08
N GLY A 70 -19.48 12.79 25.32
CA GLY A 70 -20.75 12.09 25.12
C GLY A 70 -21.65 12.71 24.05
N ALA A 71 -21.35 13.90 23.51
CA ALA A 71 -22.15 14.50 22.45
C ALA A 71 -21.95 13.79 21.10
N ALA A 72 -23.02 13.79 20.30
CA ALA A 72 -22.98 13.31 18.93
C ALA A 72 -22.28 14.32 18.02
N LEU A 73 -21.56 13.82 17.03
CA LEU A 73 -20.94 14.61 15.97
C LEU A 73 -20.86 13.79 14.69
N THR A 74 -20.64 14.46 13.57
CA THR A 74 -20.30 13.81 12.31
C THR A 74 -18.83 14.06 12.00
N VAL A 75 -18.15 13.03 11.53
CA VAL A 75 -16.71 13.06 11.26
C VAL A 75 -16.40 12.55 9.87
N GLU A 76 -15.40 13.14 9.23
CA GLU A 76 -14.83 12.67 7.97
C GLU A 76 -13.45 12.04 8.25
N VAL A 77 -13.26 10.80 7.82
CA VAL A 77 -11.99 10.08 7.94
C VAL A 77 -10.97 10.66 6.96
N VAL A 78 -9.89 11.23 7.48
CA VAL A 78 -8.79 11.84 6.69
C VAL A 78 -7.55 10.95 6.57
N ARG A 79 -7.42 9.96 7.45
CA ARG A 79 -6.38 8.92 7.39
C ARG A 79 -6.93 7.59 7.85
N GLU A 80 -6.72 6.54 7.07
CA GLU A 80 -7.01 5.16 7.46
C GLU A 80 -6.17 4.75 8.68
N ALA A 81 -6.60 3.67 9.35
CA ALA A 81 -5.73 3.01 10.30
C ALA A 81 -4.44 2.57 9.60
N ILE A 82 -3.32 2.73 10.28
CA ILE A 82 -2.01 2.34 9.75
C ILE A 82 -1.45 1.27 10.69
N PRO A 83 -1.12 0.08 10.17
CA PRO A 83 -0.53 -0.97 10.97
C PRO A 83 0.87 -0.58 11.40
N GLU A 84 1.23 -0.89 12.64
CA GLU A 84 2.57 -0.73 13.20
C GLU A 84 2.83 -1.86 14.20
N PRO A 85 4.07 -2.36 14.30
CA PRO A 85 4.41 -3.38 15.30
C PRO A 85 3.96 -2.94 16.71
N GLY A 86 3.23 -3.82 17.39
CA GLY A 86 2.69 -3.58 18.73
C GLY A 86 1.32 -2.89 18.73
N ARG A 87 1.23 -1.62 18.30
CA ARG A 87 -0.03 -0.87 18.31
C ARG A 87 -0.23 -0.07 17.03
N ALA A 88 -1.24 -0.46 16.25
CA ALA A 88 -1.65 0.28 15.06
C ALA A 88 -2.01 1.74 15.40
N LYS A 89 -1.63 2.65 14.49
CA LYS A 89 -2.10 4.03 14.52
C LYS A 89 -3.57 4.06 14.12
N ARG A 90 -4.46 4.36 15.07
CA ARG A 90 -5.90 4.60 14.84
C ARG A 90 -6.14 5.46 13.61
N ALA A 91 -7.26 5.25 12.92
CA ALA A 91 -7.69 6.16 11.86
C ALA A 91 -7.79 7.60 12.39
N ARG A 92 -7.49 8.59 11.54
CA ARG A 92 -7.70 10.00 11.88
C ARG A 92 -8.92 10.54 11.18
N ALA A 93 -9.68 11.37 11.87
CA ALA A 93 -10.84 12.04 11.34
C ALA A 93 -10.83 13.53 11.72
N ARG A 94 -11.70 14.31 11.07
CA ARG A 94 -12.01 15.69 11.44
C ARG A 94 -13.52 15.84 11.59
N ALA A 95 -13.98 16.81 12.38
CA ALA A 95 -15.40 17.15 12.40
C ALA A 95 -15.87 17.60 11.00
N SER A 96 -17.09 17.24 10.64
CA SER A 96 -17.68 17.55 9.33
C SER A 96 -19.19 17.73 9.46
N ASP A 97 -19.76 18.60 8.63
CA ASP A 97 -21.21 18.79 8.51
C ASP A 97 -21.80 18.04 7.29
N ALA A 98 -20.96 17.30 6.55
CA ALA A 98 -21.39 16.51 5.41
C ALA A 98 -22.34 15.37 5.83
N ALA A 99 -23.22 14.97 4.92
CA ALA A 99 -24.09 13.82 5.15
C ALA A 99 -23.26 12.51 5.25
N PRO A 100 -23.63 11.56 6.14
CA PRO A 100 -22.94 10.28 6.23
C PRO A 100 -22.92 9.52 4.91
N ALA A 101 -21.73 9.06 4.51
CA ALA A 101 -21.50 8.33 3.26
C ALA A 101 -20.19 7.53 3.35
N PRO A 102 -20.09 6.35 2.70
CA PRO A 102 -18.84 5.63 2.62
C PRO A 102 -17.80 6.41 1.81
N GLY A 103 -16.54 6.30 2.20
CA GLY A 103 -15.43 6.83 1.41
C GLY A 103 -15.24 6.05 0.11
N PRO A 104 -14.61 6.65 -0.91
CA PRO A 104 -14.39 6.01 -2.20
C PRO A 104 -13.55 4.74 -2.04
N ASP A 105 -14.04 3.62 -2.59
CA ASP A 105 -13.31 2.35 -2.64
C ASP A 105 -12.12 2.39 -3.59
N LEU A 106 -11.38 1.28 -3.71
CA LEU A 106 -10.21 1.22 -4.58
C LEU A 106 -10.57 1.56 -6.04
N LEU A 107 -11.66 1.00 -6.57
CA LEU A 107 -12.09 1.21 -7.95
C LEU A 107 -12.42 2.68 -8.22
N ALA A 108 -13.23 3.30 -7.34
CA ALA A 108 -13.59 4.70 -7.43
C ALA A 108 -12.35 5.60 -7.37
N ARG A 109 -11.37 5.28 -6.51
CA ARG A 109 -10.13 6.05 -6.40
C ARG A 109 -9.25 5.97 -7.65
N ILE A 110 -9.10 4.79 -8.26
CA ILE A 110 -8.29 4.66 -9.48
C ILE A 110 -8.99 5.29 -10.69
N ALA A 111 -10.32 5.17 -10.79
CA ALA A 111 -11.10 5.83 -11.83
C ALA A 111 -10.97 7.37 -11.77
N ALA A 112 -10.92 7.93 -10.56
CA ALA A 112 -10.72 9.37 -10.35
C ALA A 112 -9.33 9.89 -10.78
N THR A 113 -8.38 9.02 -11.11
CA THR A 113 -7.04 9.44 -11.59
C THR A 113 -7.04 9.90 -13.06
N GLY A 114 -8.12 9.64 -13.81
CA GLY A 114 -8.22 9.98 -15.23
C GLY A 114 -7.52 8.99 -16.18
N HIS A 115 -6.84 7.97 -15.65
CA HIS A 115 -6.34 6.85 -16.46
C HIS A 115 -7.46 5.85 -16.75
N PRO A 116 -7.46 5.18 -17.93
CA PRO A 116 -8.39 4.09 -18.21
C PRO A 116 -8.24 2.97 -17.17
N VAL A 117 -9.35 2.29 -16.87
CA VAL A 117 -9.41 1.17 -15.93
C VAL A 117 -9.92 -0.07 -16.64
N ARG A 118 -9.08 -1.10 -16.74
CA ARG A 118 -9.47 -2.44 -17.20
C ARG A 118 -9.75 -3.35 -16.03
N HIS A 119 -10.96 -3.90 -16.03
CA HIS A 119 -11.37 -4.94 -15.10
C HIS A 119 -10.83 -6.29 -15.57
N LEU A 120 -10.05 -6.94 -14.70
CA LEU A 120 -9.52 -8.26 -14.97
C LEU A 120 -10.51 -9.36 -14.61
N ARG A 121 -10.52 -10.43 -15.39
CA ARG A 121 -11.33 -11.63 -15.14
C ARG A 121 -10.44 -12.81 -14.76
N ALA A 122 -10.94 -13.71 -13.92
CA ALA A 122 -10.16 -14.87 -13.48
C ALA A 122 -9.78 -15.83 -14.64
N HIS A 123 -10.57 -15.89 -15.71
CA HIS A 123 -10.38 -16.82 -16.83
C HIS A 123 -9.51 -16.30 -17.98
N GLU A 124 -9.11 -15.02 -17.97
CA GLU A 124 -8.15 -14.50 -18.95
C GLU A 124 -6.71 -14.64 -18.43
N ALA A 125 -5.72 -14.40 -19.30
CA ALA A 125 -4.31 -14.35 -18.91
C ALA A 125 -4.07 -13.34 -17.76
N ASP A 126 -3.10 -13.63 -16.90
CA ASP A 126 -2.86 -12.78 -15.71
C ASP A 126 -2.07 -11.55 -16.13
N ALA A 127 -2.78 -10.48 -16.48
CA ALA A 127 -2.16 -9.23 -16.91
C ALA A 127 -1.42 -8.52 -15.76
N LEU A 128 -1.83 -8.73 -14.51
CA LEU A 128 -1.09 -8.22 -13.35
C LEU A 128 0.24 -8.95 -13.22
N GLU A 129 0.22 -10.28 -13.31
CA GLU A 129 1.44 -11.08 -13.26
C GLU A 129 2.39 -10.74 -14.41
N ALA A 130 1.86 -10.64 -15.64
CA ALA A 130 2.65 -10.27 -16.81
C ALA A 130 3.35 -8.90 -16.67
N ALA A 131 2.79 -7.99 -15.84
CA ALA A 131 3.37 -6.68 -15.57
C ALA A 131 4.33 -6.66 -14.35
N GLY A 132 4.52 -7.80 -13.68
CA GLY A 132 5.44 -7.97 -12.55
C GLY A 132 4.79 -7.85 -11.17
N TRP A 133 3.55 -8.32 -11.00
CA TRP A 133 2.84 -8.19 -9.72
C TRP A 133 3.52 -8.94 -8.57
N SER A 134 3.97 -10.18 -8.81
CA SER A 134 4.70 -10.97 -7.79
C SER A 134 5.98 -10.27 -7.34
N GLU A 135 6.75 -9.72 -8.27
CA GLU A 135 7.98 -8.96 -8.00
C GLU A 135 7.67 -7.73 -7.14
N VAL A 136 6.58 -7.01 -7.41
CA VAL A 136 6.15 -5.88 -6.57
C VAL A 136 5.77 -6.32 -5.15
N LEU A 137 5.13 -7.48 -4.98
CA LEU A 137 4.83 -8.02 -3.66
C LEU A 137 6.09 -8.49 -2.91
N GLU A 138 7.05 -9.09 -3.62
CA GLU A 138 8.35 -9.51 -3.10
C GLU A 138 9.16 -8.30 -2.63
N GLU A 139 9.27 -7.25 -3.44
CA GLU A 139 9.89 -5.97 -3.06
C GLU A 139 9.25 -5.39 -1.79
N ALA A 140 7.92 -5.35 -1.72
CA ALA A 140 7.21 -4.77 -0.59
C ALA A 140 7.40 -5.60 0.69
N SER A 141 7.40 -6.93 0.57
CA SER A 141 7.50 -7.86 1.70
C SER A 141 8.95 -8.00 2.19
N GLY A 142 9.90 -8.24 1.29
CA GLY A 142 11.31 -8.46 1.58
C GLY A 142 12.12 -7.17 1.73
N GLY A 143 11.78 -6.13 0.97
CA GLY A 143 12.45 -4.83 1.02
C GLY A 143 13.64 -4.68 0.08
N GLU A 144 14.02 -5.72 -0.66
CA GLU A 144 15.09 -5.61 -1.66
C GLU A 144 14.50 -5.14 -2.99
N ILE A 145 15.02 -4.03 -3.53
CA ILE A 145 14.57 -3.43 -4.78
C ILE A 145 15.76 -3.20 -5.72
N ALA A 146 15.91 -4.08 -6.71
CA ALA A 146 17.03 -4.02 -7.63
C ALA A 146 16.89 -2.84 -8.61
N PHE A 147 18.02 -2.22 -8.97
CA PHE A 147 18.13 -1.30 -10.09
C PHE A 147 19.45 -1.49 -10.83
N ALA A 148 19.59 -0.85 -11.99
CA ALA A 148 20.80 -1.02 -12.82
C ALA A 148 22.06 -0.50 -12.09
N GLY A 149 22.90 -1.42 -11.62
CA GLY A 149 24.15 -1.15 -10.90
C GLY A 149 24.01 -1.01 -9.39
N GLY A 150 22.88 -1.43 -8.80
CA GLY A 150 22.70 -1.39 -7.35
C GLY A 150 21.40 -1.98 -6.84
N MET A 151 21.18 -1.84 -5.54
CA MET A 151 20.03 -2.35 -4.81
C MET A 151 19.60 -1.32 -3.77
N LEU A 152 18.29 -1.16 -3.57
CA LEU A 152 17.76 -0.47 -2.40
C LEU A 152 17.34 -1.49 -1.34
N ARG A 153 17.60 -1.17 -0.07
CA ARG A 153 17.02 -1.88 1.07
C ARG A 153 15.96 -1.02 1.76
N LEU A 154 14.71 -1.39 1.57
CA LEU A 154 13.51 -0.76 2.10
C LEU A 154 13.13 -1.31 3.48
N SER A 155 13.10 -0.42 4.47
CA SER A 155 12.75 -0.72 5.86
C SER A 155 11.69 0.25 6.41
N PRO A 156 10.42 -0.15 6.49
CA PRO A 156 9.41 0.59 7.24
C PRO A 156 9.72 0.54 8.74
N THR A 157 9.74 1.70 9.40
CA THR A 157 9.89 1.82 10.86
C THR A 157 8.73 2.63 11.46
N PRO A 158 8.51 2.61 12.79
CA PRO A 158 7.43 3.39 13.41
C PRO A 158 7.49 4.90 13.15
N ALA A 159 8.70 5.44 12.96
CA ALA A 159 8.93 6.87 12.76
C ALA A 159 8.92 7.26 11.27
N MET A 160 9.59 6.47 10.42
CA MET A 160 9.76 6.75 9.00
C MET A 160 10.07 5.49 8.19
N THR A 161 9.93 5.57 6.87
CA THR A 161 10.44 4.53 5.97
C THR A 161 11.86 4.86 5.56
N LEU A 162 12.79 3.90 5.66
CA LEU A 162 14.19 4.08 5.28
C LEU A 162 14.51 3.31 4.01
N PHE A 163 15.34 3.92 3.15
CA PHE A 163 16.04 3.26 2.05
C PHE A 163 17.55 3.37 2.29
N ASP A 164 18.22 2.23 2.34
CA ASP A 164 19.68 2.12 2.25
C ASP A 164 20.07 1.75 0.80
N VAL A 165 21.26 2.17 0.37
CA VAL A 165 21.72 2.08 -1.03
C VAL A 165 23.02 1.28 -1.11
N ASP A 166 22.95 0.11 -1.75
CA ASP A 166 24.11 -0.70 -2.08
C ASP A 166 24.41 -0.66 -3.58
N GLY A 167 25.68 -0.76 -3.96
CA GLY A 167 26.08 -0.89 -5.37
C GLY A 167 27.59 -0.91 -5.55
N ASP A 168 28.01 -1.29 -6.76
CA ASP A 168 29.42 -1.44 -7.17
C ASP A 168 29.92 -0.28 -8.05
N MET A 169 29.04 0.66 -8.41
CA MET A 169 29.36 1.84 -9.21
C MET A 169 30.05 2.94 -8.40
N ALA A 170 30.68 3.89 -9.10
CA ALA A 170 31.19 5.12 -8.51
C ALA A 170 30.07 5.91 -7.78
N GLY A 171 30.41 6.51 -6.62
CA GLY A 171 29.43 7.02 -5.65
C GLY A 171 28.41 8.02 -6.20
N GLU A 172 28.81 8.96 -7.06
CA GLU A 172 27.88 9.95 -7.65
C GLU A 172 26.87 9.31 -8.61
N ALA A 173 27.34 8.45 -9.53
CA ALA A 173 26.47 7.76 -10.48
C ALA A 173 25.52 6.79 -9.76
N LEU A 174 26.00 6.11 -8.72
CA LEU A 174 25.19 5.27 -7.84
C LEU A 174 24.10 6.08 -7.14
N ALA A 175 24.44 7.20 -6.52
CA ALA A 175 23.50 8.03 -5.77
C ALA A 175 22.37 8.59 -6.67
N VAL A 176 22.68 9.06 -7.89
CA VAL A 176 21.68 9.58 -8.83
C VAL A 176 20.72 8.48 -9.31
N ARG A 177 21.24 7.29 -9.61
CA ARG A 177 20.40 6.15 -10.01
C ARG A 177 19.55 5.65 -8.85
N ALA A 178 20.13 5.55 -7.66
CA ALA A 178 19.41 5.20 -6.45
C ALA A 178 18.31 6.21 -6.11
N ALA A 179 18.54 7.51 -6.32
CA ALA A 179 17.54 8.56 -6.12
C ALA A 179 16.33 8.35 -7.04
N THR A 180 16.59 8.05 -8.31
CA THR A 180 15.54 7.72 -9.28
C THR A 180 14.80 6.46 -8.86
N ALA A 181 15.53 5.38 -8.51
CA ALA A 181 14.94 4.12 -8.08
C ALA A 181 14.07 4.27 -6.82
N ALA A 182 14.54 5.05 -5.83
CA ALA A 182 13.80 5.30 -4.59
C ALA A 182 12.52 6.10 -4.86
N ALA A 183 12.59 7.15 -5.69
CA ALA A 183 11.41 7.91 -6.11
C ALA A 183 10.36 7.02 -6.81
N LEU A 184 10.80 6.13 -7.70
CA LEU A 184 9.93 5.17 -8.37
C LEU A 184 9.33 4.16 -7.38
N ALA A 185 10.13 3.61 -6.46
CA ALA A 185 9.67 2.70 -5.42
C ALA A 185 8.65 3.36 -4.49
N ILE A 186 8.87 4.61 -4.06
CA ILE A 186 7.95 5.40 -3.24
C ILE A 186 6.57 5.53 -3.91
N ARG A 187 6.56 5.81 -5.22
CA ARG A 187 5.33 5.90 -6.01
C ARG A 187 4.66 4.53 -6.17
N ARG A 188 5.45 3.53 -6.59
CA ARG A 188 5.03 2.15 -6.86
C ARG A 188 4.31 1.56 -5.66
N HIS A 189 4.96 1.62 -4.50
CA HIS A 189 4.49 1.03 -3.25
C HIS A 189 3.54 1.92 -2.43
N GLY A 190 3.32 3.17 -2.87
CA GLY A 190 2.43 4.10 -2.18
C GLY A 190 2.96 4.53 -0.80
N ILE A 191 4.28 4.62 -0.63
CA ILE A 191 4.96 4.92 0.64
C ILE A 191 4.75 6.38 1.01
N GLY A 192 3.99 6.66 2.07
CA GLY A 192 3.76 8.02 2.56
C GLY A 192 4.46 8.34 3.87
N GLY A 193 4.41 9.59 4.29
CA GLY A 193 4.87 10.05 5.60
C GLY A 193 6.30 10.55 5.54
N SER A 194 7.04 10.35 6.63
CA SER A 194 8.48 10.62 6.68
C SER A 194 9.23 9.47 6.00
N ILE A 195 10.13 9.80 5.09
CA ILE A 195 10.94 8.86 4.31
C ILE A 195 12.38 9.35 4.33
N GLY A 196 13.33 8.46 4.57
CA GLY A 196 14.75 8.75 4.58
C GLY A 196 15.46 7.90 3.55
N ILE A 197 16.42 8.49 2.84
CA ILE A 197 17.26 7.79 1.90
C ILE A 197 18.71 8.05 2.29
N ASP A 198 19.44 6.98 2.58
CA ASP A 198 20.86 7.02 2.91
C ASP A 198 21.66 6.69 1.64
N PHE A 199 22.22 7.72 1.01
CA PHE A 199 23.05 7.56 -0.17
C PHE A 199 24.51 7.28 0.23
N PRO A 200 25.28 6.58 -0.61
CA PRO A 200 26.73 6.55 -0.46
C PRO A 200 27.29 7.98 -0.42
N THR A 201 28.46 8.17 0.18
CA THR A 201 29.04 9.50 0.34
C THR A 201 29.19 10.22 -1.01
N VAL A 202 28.47 11.33 -1.15
CA VAL A 202 28.51 12.20 -2.34
C VAL A 202 29.30 13.46 -2.03
N THR A 203 30.42 13.67 -2.72
CA THR A 203 31.28 14.84 -2.52
C THR A 203 30.87 16.00 -3.43
N GLY A 204 30.78 17.20 -2.86
CA GLY A 204 30.52 18.43 -3.62
C GLY A 204 29.06 18.84 -3.69
N LYS A 205 28.83 20.10 -4.07
CA LYS A 205 27.49 20.69 -4.15
C LYS A 205 26.72 20.22 -5.38
N ALA A 206 27.39 20.14 -6.53
CA ALA A 206 26.77 19.77 -7.81
C ALA A 206 26.18 18.35 -7.77
N ALA A 207 26.95 17.37 -7.30
CA ALA A 207 26.52 15.99 -7.18
C ALA A 207 25.29 15.84 -6.24
N ARG A 208 25.30 16.51 -5.09
CA ARG A 208 24.14 16.54 -4.17
C ARG A 208 22.89 17.19 -4.79
N GLN A 209 23.07 18.20 -5.65
CA GLN A 209 21.97 18.80 -6.40
C GLN A 209 21.45 17.86 -7.50
N ALA A 210 22.31 17.07 -8.13
CA ALA A 210 21.90 16.08 -9.13
C ALA A 210 21.03 14.97 -8.52
N VAL A 211 21.38 14.48 -7.33
CA VAL A 211 20.57 13.51 -6.55
C VAL A 211 19.18 14.08 -6.26
N ALA A 212 19.14 15.31 -5.74
CA ALA A 212 17.91 16.03 -5.47
C ALA A 212 17.03 16.22 -6.73
N ALA A 213 17.64 16.62 -7.85
CA ALA A 213 16.95 16.81 -9.12
C ALA A 213 16.39 15.48 -9.68
N ALA A 214 17.10 14.37 -9.49
CA ALA A 214 16.63 13.05 -9.89
C ALA A 214 15.35 12.62 -9.13
N ILE A 215 15.28 12.93 -7.83
CA ILE A 215 14.05 12.71 -7.04
C ILE A 215 12.92 13.58 -7.58
N ASP A 216 13.17 14.87 -7.80
CA ASP A 216 12.14 15.81 -8.28
C ASP A 216 11.59 15.43 -9.65
N ALA A 217 12.43 14.89 -10.53
CA ALA A 217 12.02 14.44 -11.85
C ALA A 217 11.17 13.14 -11.79
N ALA A 218 11.48 12.23 -10.86
CA ALA A 218 10.88 10.89 -10.82
C ALA A 218 9.67 10.76 -9.88
N LEU A 219 9.62 11.55 -8.79
CA LEU A 219 8.55 11.49 -7.80
C LEU A 219 7.51 12.59 -8.08
N PRO A 220 6.24 12.26 -8.39
CA PRO A 220 5.22 13.28 -8.60
C PRO A 220 4.84 13.99 -7.29
N PRO A 221 4.52 15.30 -7.32
CA PRO A 221 3.99 16.02 -6.16
C PRO A 221 2.63 15.46 -5.72
N PRO A 222 2.20 15.71 -4.47
CA PRO A 222 2.86 16.53 -3.46
C PRO A 222 3.91 15.77 -2.63
N PHE A 223 5.08 16.38 -2.44
CA PHE A 223 6.08 16.02 -1.44
C PHE A 223 6.95 17.25 -1.12
N GLU A 224 7.60 17.22 0.03
CA GLU A 224 8.69 18.11 0.40
C GLU A 224 9.94 17.27 0.60
N ARG A 225 11.12 17.85 0.38
CA ARG A 225 12.38 17.19 0.68
C ARG A 225 13.44 18.15 1.19
N THR A 226 14.39 17.62 1.94
CA THR A 226 15.61 18.35 2.30
C THR A 226 16.60 18.36 1.13
N ALA A 227 17.68 19.11 1.28
CA ALA A 227 18.90 18.85 0.52
C ALA A 227 19.57 17.56 1.05
N VAL A 228 20.46 16.96 0.24
CA VAL A 228 21.36 15.91 0.73
C VAL A 228 22.33 16.54 1.72
N ASN A 229 22.37 16.02 2.95
CA ASN A 229 23.24 16.55 4.00
C ASN A 229 24.71 16.14 3.79
N GLY A 230 25.60 16.52 4.72
CA GLY A 230 27.04 16.19 4.63
C GLY A 230 27.37 14.70 4.81
N PHE A 231 26.40 13.89 5.26
CA PHE A 231 26.54 12.46 5.50
C PHE A 231 25.88 11.60 4.42
N GLY A 232 25.31 12.21 3.36
CA GLY A 232 24.63 11.47 2.29
C GLY A 232 23.15 11.23 2.51
N PHE A 233 22.56 11.72 3.60
CA PHE A 233 21.15 11.49 3.91
C PHE A 233 20.23 12.58 3.34
N LEU A 234 19.07 12.17 2.85
CA LEU A 234 17.99 13.04 2.39
C LEU A 234 16.66 12.58 2.97
N GLN A 235 15.87 13.53 3.47
CA GLN A 235 14.52 13.27 3.97
C GLN A 235 13.46 13.76 2.98
N ILE A 236 12.43 12.95 2.76
CA ILE A 236 11.21 13.28 2.03
C ILE A 236 10.03 13.22 2.99
N VAL A 237 9.10 14.17 2.88
CA VAL A 237 7.80 14.12 3.56
C VAL A 237 6.69 14.19 2.53
N ARG A 238 5.74 13.26 2.56
CA ARG A 238 4.57 13.26 1.66
C ARG A 238 3.30 12.78 2.35
N PRO A 239 2.10 13.11 1.83
CA PRO A 239 0.85 12.65 2.43
C PRO A 239 0.79 11.13 2.61
N ARG A 240 0.35 10.70 3.79
CA ARG A 240 0.15 9.27 4.16
C ARG A 240 -1.30 9.04 4.58
N PRO A 241 -2.28 9.14 3.66
CA PRO A 241 -3.67 8.92 4.00
C PRO A 241 -3.97 7.45 4.34
N ARG A 242 -3.12 6.51 3.93
CA ARG A 242 -3.37 5.06 4.02
C ARG A 242 -2.06 4.31 4.24
N ALA A 243 -2.17 3.05 4.66
CA ALA A 243 -1.04 2.14 4.74
C ALA A 243 -0.47 1.85 3.34
N SER A 244 0.86 1.88 3.22
CA SER A 244 1.60 1.51 2.01
C SER A 244 1.60 -0.01 1.80
N LEU A 245 2.01 -0.48 0.62
CA LEU A 245 2.11 -1.94 0.37
C LEU A 245 3.05 -2.63 1.37
N PRO A 246 4.29 -2.17 1.62
CA PRO A 246 5.17 -2.76 2.62
C PRO A 246 4.53 -2.85 4.00
N GLU A 247 3.83 -1.79 4.43
CA GLU A 247 3.13 -1.78 5.72
C GLU A 247 2.02 -2.82 5.78
N ARG A 248 1.22 -2.95 4.72
CA ARG A 248 0.11 -3.92 4.67
C ARG A 248 0.59 -5.36 4.61
N LEU A 249 1.59 -5.65 3.77
CA LEU A 249 2.08 -7.02 3.57
C LEU A 249 2.86 -7.51 4.78
N ARG A 250 3.63 -6.63 5.45
CA ARG A 250 4.43 -7.00 6.62
C ARG A 250 3.62 -7.06 7.92
N ASP A 251 2.45 -6.41 7.98
CA ASP A 251 1.54 -6.49 9.14
C ASP A 251 0.86 -7.86 9.28
N ASP A 252 0.36 -8.41 8.18
CA ASP A 252 -0.27 -9.74 8.14
C ASP A 252 0.30 -10.56 6.96
N PRO A 253 1.56 -11.03 7.05
CA PRO A 253 2.21 -11.76 5.97
C PRO A 253 1.48 -13.06 5.63
N VAL A 254 0.89 -13.73 6.64
CA VAL A 254 0.11 -14.95 6.43
C VAL A 254 -1.19 -14.64 5.68
N GLY A 255 -1.90 -13.57 6.03
CA GLY A 255 -3.11 -13.18 5.31
C GLY A 255 -2.82 -12.69 3.90
N ALA A 256 -1.73 -11.96 3.70
CA ALA A 256 -1.28 -11.57 2.37
C ALA A 256 -0.98 -12.79 1.48
N ALA A 257 -0.18 -13.74 1.99
CA ALA A 257 0.10 -14.99 1.28
C ALA A 257 -1.16 -15.82 1.03
N ALA A 258 -2.13 -15.83 1.97
CA ALA A 258 -3.41 -16.51 1.77
C ALA A 258 -4.23 -15.90 0.63
N ARG A 259 -4.30 -14.57 0.53
CA ARG A 259 -5.03 -13.89 -0.56
C ARG A 259 -4.34 -14.09 -1.91
N ALA A 260 -3.00 -14.09 -1.94
CA ALA A 260 -2.24 -14.47 -3.13
C ALA A 260 -2.49 -15.93 -3.55
N ALA A 261 -2.54 -16.86 -2.59
CA ALA A 261 -2.86 -18.27 -2.87
C ALA A 261 -4.30 -18.46 -3.37
N LEU A 262 -5.28 -17.79 -2.76
CA LEU A 262 -6.68 -17.78 -3.23
C LEU A 262 -6.78 -17.31 -4.68
N ARG A 263 -5.94 -16.36 -5.08
CA ARG A 263 -5.87 -15.91 -6.46
C ARG A 263 -5.33 -16.98 -7.40
N LEU A 264 -4.23 -17.65 -7.05
CA LEU A 264 -3.69 -18.77 -7.84
C LEU A 264 -4.72 -19.90 -8.00
N ILE A 265 -5.46 -20.20 -6.93
CA ILE A 265 -6.53 -21.19 -6.93
C ILE A 265 -7.66 -20.78 -7.89
N GLU A 266 -8.13 -19.54 -7.81
CA GLU A 266 -9.21 -19.02 -8.66
C GLU A 266 -8.87 -19.09 -10.16
N ARG A 267 -7.59 -18.93 -10.51
CA ARG A 267 -7.08 -18.97 -11.89
C ARG A 267 -6.75 -20.38 -12.39
N THR A 268 -6.79 -21.38 -11.52
CA THR A 268 -6.40 -22.74 -11.90
C THR A 268 -7.39 -23.30 -12.95
N PRO A 269 -6.92 -23.74 -14.12
CA PRO A 269 -7.80 -24.25 -15.17
C PRO A 269 -8.69 -25.39 -14.68
N VAL A 270 -9.91 -25.48 -15.21
CA VAL A 270 -10.86 -26.55 -14.85
C VAL A 270 -10.28 -27.95 -15.12
N SER A 271 -9.44 -28.09 -16.14
CA SER A 271 -8.75 -29.33 -16.48
C SER A 271 -7.65 -29.73 -15.48
N ALA A 272 -7.10 -28.78 -14.71
CA ALA A 272 -6.05 -29.06 -13.73
C ALA A 272 -6.66 -29.61 -12.42
N PRO A 273 -5.94 -30.49 -11.68
CA PRO A 273 -6.37 -30.93 -10.35
C PRO A 273 -6.55 -29.75 -9.40
N ALA A 274 -7.63 -29.74 -8.61
CA ALA A 274 -7.88 -28.73 -7.59
C ALA A 274 -7.12 -29.04 -6.29
N ARG A 275 -5.86 -29.46 -6.40
CA ARG A 275 -4.99 -29.83 -5.27
C ARG A 275 -3.87 -28.82 -5.16
N PHE A 276 -3.69 -28.27 -3.95
CA PHE A 276 -2.76 -27.18 -3.70
C PHE A 276 -1.91 -27.48 -2.47
N ARG A 277 -0.59 -27.37 -2.62
CA ARG A 277 0.34 -27.40 -1.49
C ARG A 277 0.65 -25.97 -1.08
N LEU A 278 0.32 -25.63 0.17
CA LEU A 278 0.54 -24.30 0.74
C LEU A 278 1.31 -24.45 2.06
N PRO A 279 2.06 -23.42 2.49
CA PRO A 279 2.60 -23.39 3.85
C PRO A 279 1.49 -23.57 4.90
N ASP A 280 1.79 -24.27 5.98
CA ASP A 280 0.79 -24.67 6.99
C ASP A 280 -0.02 -23.50 7.55
N ALA A 281 0.65 -22.38 7.86
CA ALA A 281 -0.01 -21.18 8.37
C ALA A 281 -0.96 -20.55 7.35
N VAL A 282 -0.62 -20.58 6.06
CA VAL A 282 -1.44 -20.05 4.96
C VAL A 282 -2.67 -20.92 4.75
N ARG A 283 -2.49 -22.25 4.70
CA ARG A 283 -3.58 -23.22 4.64
C ARG A 283 -4.55 -23.02 5.80
N ALA A 284 -4.03 -23.00 7.03
CA ALA A 284 -4.84 -22.84 8.24
C ALA A 284 -5.63 -21.51 8.22
N ARG A 285 -5.05 -20.42 7.71
CA ARG A 285 -5.76 -19.14 7.57
C ARG A 285 -6.94 -19.23 6.59
N ILE A 286 -6.75 -19.89 5.45
CA ILE A 286 -7.81 -20.06 4.45
C ILE A 286 -8.93 -20.96 5.02
N GLU A 287 -8.57 -22.07 5.65
CA GLU A 287 -9.51 -23.01 6.28
C GLU A 287 -10.30 -22.35 7.43
N ALA A 288 -9.67 -21.48 8.22
CA ALA A 288 -10.31 -20.71 9.28
C ALA A 288 -11.24 -19.59 8.76
N THR A 289 -11.30 -19.36 7.44
CA THR A 289 -12.12 -18.31 6.83
C THR A 289 -13.14 -18.90 5.83
N PRO A 290 -14.26 -19.50 6.30
CA PRO A 290 -15.23 -20.18 5.44
C PRO A 290 -15.79 -19.31 4.30
N ALA A 291 -15.89 -17.99 4.52
CA ALA A 291 -16.33 -17.04 3.50
C ALA A 291 -15.42 -17.02 2.25
N TRP A 292 -14.10 -17.21 2.42
CA TRP A 292 -13.15 -17.26 1.30
C TRP A 292 -13.31 -18.53 0.50
N ILE A 293 -13.40 -19.69 1.16
CA ILE A 293 -13.65 -20.98 0.49
C ILE A 293 -14.98 -20.93 -0.26
N GLY A 294 -16.04 -20.42 0.39
CA GLY A 294 -17.34 -20.25 -0.23
C GLY A 294 -17.30 -19.33 -1.46
N ALA A 295 -16.51 -18.25 -1.42
CA ALA A 295 -16.31 -17.37 -2.57
C ALA A 295 -15.58 -18.08 -3.72
N ILE A 296 -14.51 -18.84 -3.44
CA ILE A 296 -13.81 -19.63 -4.45
C ILE A 296 -14.74 -20.65 -5.09
N VAL A 297 -15.53 -21.40 -4.30
CA VAL A 297 -16.48 -22.37 -4.83
C VAL A 297 -17.52 -21.70 -5.72
N ARG A 298 -18.07 -20.55 -5.31
CA ARG A 298 -19.03 -19.80 -6.13
C ARG A 298 -18.43 -19.32 -7.45
N ARG A 299 -17.17 -18.88 -7.45
CA ARG A 299 -16.51 -18.30 -8.63
C ARG A 299 -15.94 -19.35 -9.58
N THR A 300 -15.51 -20.50 -9.07
CA THR A 300 -14.82 -21.55 -9.86
C THR A 300 -15.66 -22.82 -10.05
N GLY A 301 -16.74 -22.99 -9.28
CA GLY A 301 -17.53 -24.23 -9.24
C GLY A 301 -16.85 -25.40 -8.53
N ARG A 302 -15.68 -25.19 -7.90
CA ARG A 302 -14.85 -26.27 -7.34
C ARG A 302 -14.37 -25.92 -5.94
N ALA A 303 -14.35 -26.92 -5.05
CA ALA A 303 -13.71 -26.79 -3.75
C ALA A 303 -12.19 -27.04 -3.89
N PRO A 304 -11.32 -26.16 -3.37
CA PRO A 304 -9.90 -26.43 -3.32
C PRO A 304 -9.62 -27.54 -2.29
N ILE A 305 -8.67 -28.42 -2.62
CA ILE A 305 -8.15 -29.46 -1.74
C ILE A 305 -6.73 -29.06 -1.36
N PHE A 306 -6.45 -28.92 -0.06
CA PHE A 306 -5.11 -28.59 0.41
C PHE A 306 -4.37 -29.86 0.81
N ASP A 307 -3.24 -30.12 0.15
CA ASP A 307 -2.36 -31.22 0.53
C ASP A 307 -1.60 -30.86 1.82
N ARG A 308 -1.28 -31.90 2.60
CA ARG A 308 -0.35 -31.79 3.73
C ARG A 308 1.11 -31.91 3.25
#